data_AF-A0A9N8F358-F1
#
_entry.id   AF-A0A9N8F358-F1
#
_cell.length_a   1.000
_cell.length_b   1.000
_cell.length_c   1.000
_cell.angle_alpha   90.00
_cell.angle_beta   90.00
_cell.angle_gamma   90.00
#
_symmetry.space_group_name_H-M   'P 1'
#
loop_
_entity.id
_entity.type
_entity.pdbx_description
1 polymer ?
#
loop_
_entity_poly.entity_id
_entity_poly.type
_entity_poly.pdbx_seq_one_letter_code
_entity_poly.pdbx_strand_id
1 'polypeptide(L)'
;MSFWNPAGRVACAATVLLPTSVVLGLAYNSRDSLGSMVLVTRPQRIALMIHALYFVYCVFAFEALIDIDPMSTTGTVPDQPDNLFWQMTCLSGEVFFVAATALALIATQPAVPRWSLLVPIAQVSYNLKNSLIWCVLYPQFSPVGQPIELMKTDAVCIALLTIVYLHHFFTAPTSASSAGTTGVGKHDKSK
;
A
#
# COMPACT_ATOMS: atom_id res chain seq x y z
N MET A 1 -25.42 -6.71 10.84
CA MET A 1 -24.45 -5.63 10.58
C MET A 1 -24.51 -4.57 11.67
N SER A 2 -23.40 -4.34 12.39
CA SER A 2 -23.35 -3.45 13.58
C SER A 2 -22.75 -2.05 13.33
N PHE A 3 -22.54 -1.65 12.07
CA PHE A 3 -22.11 -0.28 11.70
C PHE A 3 -23.05 0.83 12.22
N TRP A 4 -24.28 0.46 12.58
CA TRP A 4 -25.28 1.38 13.13
C TRP A 4 -25.14 1.59 14.64
N ASN A 5 -24.38 0.75 15.36
CA ASN A 5 -24.15 0.95 16.78
C ASN A 5 -22.89 1.84 17.01
N PRO A 6 -22.83 2.59 18.12
CA PRO A 6 -21.71 3.50 18.40
C PRO A 6 -20.34 2.81 18.45
N ALA A 7 -20.28 1.58 18.98
CA ALA A 7 -19.04 0.82 19.11
C ALA A 7 -18.43 0.43 17.74
N GLY A 8 -19.27 0.00 16.79
CA GLY A 8 -18.87 -0.32 15.42
C GLY A 8 -18.39 0.90 14.66
N ARG A 9 -19.01 2.07 14.88
CA ARG A 9 -18.54 3.34 14.31
C ARG A 9 -17.19 3.77 14.87
N VAL A 10 -16.98 3.66 16.18
CA VAL A 10 -15.69 3.98 16.81
C VAL A 10 -14.60 3.02 16.33
N ALA A 11 -14.88 1.72 16.24
CA ALA A 11 -13.94 0.74 15.70
C ALA A 11 -13.63 1.00 14.21
N CYS A 12 -14.63 1.38 13.41
CA CYS A 12 -14.41 1.80 12.02
C CYS A 12 -13.52 3.05 11.94
N ALA A 13 -13.81 4.08 12.74
CA ALA A 13 -13.01 5.31 12.76
C ALA A 13 -11.57 5.03 13.20
N ALA A 14 -11.37 4.27 14.29
CA ALA A 14 -10.05 3.90 14.79
C ALA A 14 -9.24 3.12 13.75
N THR A 15 -9.90 2.19 13.05
CA THR A 15 -9.23 1.38 12.03
C THR A 15 -8.94 2.17 10.76
N VAL A 16 -9.73 3.18 10.39
CA VAL A 16 -9.39 4.09 9.28
C VAL A 16 -8.24 5.01 9.65
N LEU A 17 -8.19 5.51 10.88
CA LEU A 17 -7.15 6.43 11.33
C LEU A 17 -5.78 5.77 11.45
N LEU A 18 -5.71 4.45 11.70
CA LEU A 18 -4.45 3.76 11.94
C LEU A 18 -3.48 3.81 10.74
N PRO A 19 -3.86 3.41 9.51
CA PRO A 19 -2.99 3.53 8.34
C PRO A 19 -2.57 4.98 8.07
N THR A 20 -3.50 5.92 8.21
CA THR A 20 -3.22 7.35 8.03
C THR A 20 -2.20 7.86 9.05
N SER A 21 -2.34 7.46 10.31
CA SER A 21 -1.44 7.87 11.40
C SER A 21 -0.03 7.31 11.22
N VAL A 22 0.12 6.08 10.71
CA VAL A 22 1.43 5.51 10.37
C VAL A 22 2.14 6.37 9.31
N VAL A 23 1.44 6.69 8.21
CA VAL A 23 2.03 7.47 7.12
C VAL A 23 2.37 8.90 7.56
N LEU A 24 1.44 9.58 8.23
CA LEU A 24 1.65 10.94 8.74
C LEU A 24 2.76 10.98 9.80
N GLY A 25 2.81 9.98 10.69
CA GLY A 25 3.85 9.85 11.70
C GLY A 25 5.23 9.70 11.06
N LEU A 26 5.38 8.83 10.06
CA LEU A 26 6.64 8.66 9.33
C LEU A 26 7.04 9.93 8.58
N ALA A 27 6.08 10.57 7.90
CA ALA A 27 6.32 11.81 7.18
C ALA A 27 6.78 12.94 8.12
N TYR A 28 6.10 13.11 9.26
CA TYR A 28 6.43 14.13 10.25
C TYR A 28 7.81 13.91 10.90
N ASN A 29 8.11 12.66 11.28
CA ASN A 29 9.40 12.32 11.91
C ASN A 29 10.57 12.36 10.92
N SER A 30 10.30 12.24 9.62
CA SER A 30 11.35 12.21 8.58
C SER A 30 11.35 13.46 7.71
N ARG A 31 10.62 14.52 8.07
CA ARG A 31 10.31 15.69 7.24
C ARG A 31 11.54 16.31 6.56
N ASP A 32 12.66 16.40 7.28
CA ASP A 32 13.89 17.04 6.80
C ASP A 32 14.67 16.14 5.80
N SER A 33 14.32 14.85 5.74
CA SER A 33 14.97 13.83 4.89
C SER A 33 14.07 13.27 3.78
N LEU A 34 12.79 13.64 3.73
CA LEU A 34 11.83 13.10 2.76
C LEU A 34 12.22 13.38 1.30
N GLY A 35 12.89 14.51 1.04
CA GLY A 35 13.38 14.88 -0.30
C GLY A 35 14.68 14.17 -0.70
N SER A 36 15.34 13.47 0.22
CA SER A 36 16.61 12.80 -0.07
C SER A 36 16.41 11.59 -0.99
N MET A 37 17.29 11.44 -1.98
CA MET A 37 17.29 10.29 -2.87
C MET A 37 17.91 9.09 -2.16
N VAL A 38 17.19 7.98 -2.10
CA VAL A 38 17.62 6.73 -1.47
C VAL A 38 17.68 5.62 -2.51
N LEU A 39 18.68 4.74 -2.41
CA LEU A 39 18.85 3.62 -3.33
C LEU A 39 17.76 2.57 -3.11
N VAL A 40 17.14 2.09 -4.19
CA VAL A 40 16.19 0.98 -4.14
C VAL A 40 16.97 -0.34 -4.11
N THR A 41 17.14 -0.91 -2.92
CA THR A 41 17.91 -2.14 -2.72
C THR A 41 17.22 -3.36 -3.35
N ARG A 42 17.98 -4.44 -3.55
CA ARG A 42 17.44 -5.69 -4.11
C ARG A 42 16.26 -6.26 -3.29
N PRO A 43 16.30 -6.34 -1.95
CA PRO A 43 15.16 -6.80 -1.16
C PRO A 43 13.92 -5.92 -1.35
N GLN A 44 14.10 -4.59 -1.33
CA GLN A 44 13.01 -3.64 -1.58
C GLN A 44 12.40 -3.84 -2.97
N ARG A 45 13.24 -3.98 -4.00
CA ARG A 45 12.81 -4.18 -5.38
C ARG A 45 11.98 -5.46 -5.54
N ILE A 46 12.43 -6.55 -4.96
CA ILE A 46 11.69 -7.83 -4.98
C ILE A 46 10.34 -7.67 -4.28
N ALA A 47 10.32 -7.06 -3.09
CA ALA A 47 9.09 -6.83 -2.34
C ALA A 47 8.11 -5.92 -3.11
N LEU A 48 8.59 -4.85 -3.76
CA LEU A 48 7.76 -3.99 -4.61
C LEU A 48 7.18 -4.73 -5.81
N MET A 49 7.98 -5.56 -6.49
CA MET A 49 7.51 -6.35 -7.64
C MET A 49 6.48 -7.40 -7.24
N ILE A 50 6.70 -8.13 -6.14
CA ILE A 50 5.73 -9.10 -5.61
C ILE A 50 4.41 -8.39 -5.27
N HIS A 51 4.49 -7.25 -4.59
CA HIS A 51 3.31 -6.49 -4.20
C HIS A 51 2.57 -5.89 -5.41
N ALA A 52 3.30 -5.41 -6.43
CA ALA A 52 2.71 -4.95 -7.68
C ALA A 52 1.98 -6.10 -8.41
N LEU A 53 2.59 -7.28 -8.51
CA LEU A 53 1.97 -8.46 -9.13
C LEU A 53 0.73 -8.92 -8.36
N TYR A 54 0.79 -8.88 -7.03
CA TYR A 54 -0.38 -9.14 -6.18
C TYR A 54 -1.54 -8.20 -6.52
N PHE A 55 -1.29 -6.89 -6.64
CA PHE A 55 -2.34 -5.94 -7.02
C PHE A 55 -2.83 -6.11 -8.47
N VAL A 56 -1.96 -6.45 -9.41
CA VAL A 56 -2.39 -6.82 -10.76
C VAL A 56 -3.34 -8.02 -10.70
N TYR A 57 -3.01 -9.05 -9.92
CA TYR A 57 -3.90 -10.18 -9.70
C TYR A 57 -5.24 -9.74 -9.08
N CYS A 58 -5.24 -8.82 -8.11
CA CYS A 58 -6.48 -8.29 -7.53
C CYS A 58 -7.38 -7.63 -8.58
N VAL A 59 -6.84 -6.90 -9.56
CA VAL A 59 -7.64 -6.33 -10.66
C VAL A 59 -8.43 -7.44 -11.37
N PHE A 60 -7.72 -8.49 -11.81
CA PHE A 60 -8.36 -9.63 -12.48
C PHE A 60 -9.34 -10.36 -11.55
N ALA A 61 -8.99 -10.52 -10.28
CA ALA A 61 -9.81 -11.20 -9.30
C ALA A 61 -11.14 -10.47 -9.05
N PHE A 62 -11.12 -9.14 -8.93
CA PHE A 62 -12.34 -8.35 -8.66
C PHE A 62 -13.19 -8.08 -9.90
N GLU A 63 -12.58 -7.92 -11.07
CA GLU A 63 -13.31 -7.59 -12.30
C GLU A 63 -13.78 -8.81 -13.09
N ALA A 64 -13.05 -9.94 -13.01
CA ALA A 64 -13.30 -11.09 -13.87
C ALA A 64 -13.53 -12.42 -13.13
N LEU A 65 -13.09 -12.56 -11.87
CA LEU A 65 -13.08 -13.86 -11.16
C LEU A 65 -13.66 -13.77 -9.73
N ILE A 66 -14.51 -12.78 -9.46
CA ILE A 66 -14.98 -12.48 -8.09
C ILE A 66 -15.84 -13.60 -7.50
N ASP A 67 -16.43 -14.44 -8.34
CA ASP A 67 -17.23 -15.62 -8.01
C ASP A 67 -16.42 -16.92 -7.91
N ILE A 68 -15.10 -16.88 -8.16
CA ILE A 68 -14.21 -18.06 -8.14
C ILE A 68 -13.42 -18.12 -6.82
N ASP A 69 -13.11 -19.34 -6.35
CA ASP A 69 -12.24 -19.55 -5.20
C ASP A 69 -10.82 -18.98 -5.45
N PRO A 70 -10.20 -18.29 -4.47
CA PRO A 70 -10.68 -18.07 -3.10
C PRO A 70 -11.52 -16.80 -2.91
N MET A 71 -11.79 -16.01 -3.96
CA MET A 71 -12.55 -14.76 -3.84
C MET A 71 -14.00 -14.99 -3.39
N SER A 72 -14.61 -16.08 -3.83
CA SER A 72 -15.95 -16.51 -3.40
C SER A 72 -16.08 -16.72 -1.87
N THR A 73 -14.96 -16.86 -1.14
CA THR A 73 -14.98 -16.95 0.34
C THR A 73 -15.24 -15.61 1.04
N THR A 74 -15.20 -14.50 0.31
CA THR A 74 -15.38 -13.14 0.85
C THR A 74 -16.83 -12.66 0.84
N GLY A 75 -17.73 -13.44 0.24
CA GLY A 75 -19.15 -13.13 0.12
C GLY A 75 -19.75 -13.68 -1.17
N THR A 76 -21.06 -13.56 -1.33
CA THR A 76 -21.77 -13.97 -2.54
C THR A 76 -21.98 -12.78 -3.47
N VAL A 77 -21.60 -12.94 -4.73
CA VAL A 77 -21.98 -12.01 -5.79
C VAL A 77 -23.50 -12.07 -5.98
N PRO A 78 -24.22 -10.94 -6.02
CA PRO A 78 -25.66 -10.95 -6.27
C PRO A 78 -25.99 -11.48 -7.66
N ASP A 79 -27.08 -12.25 -7.80
CA ASP A 79 -27.55 -12.75 -9.10
C ASP A 79 -27.88 -11.62 -10.10
N GLN A 80 -28.26 -10.45 -9.58
CA GLN A 80 -28.51 -9.23 -10.34
C GLN A 80 -27.71 -8.07 -9.72
N PRO A 81 -26.43 -7.89 -10.08
CA PRO A 81 -25.62 -6.83 -9.52
C PRO A 81 -26.18 -5.47 -9.95
N ASP A 82 -26.39 -4.59 -8.97
CA ASP A 82 -26.84 -3.23 -9.23
C ASP A 82 -25.66 -2.32 -9.63
N ASN A 83 -25.98 -1.08 -10.01
CA ASN A 83 -24.97 -0.10 -10.41
C ASN A 83 -23.95 0.18 -9.29
N LEU A 84 -24.36 0.06 -8.02
CA LEU A 84 -23.48 0.32 -6.88
C LEU A 84 -22.47 -0.81 -6.73
N PHE A 85 -22.90 -2.06 -6.86
CA PHE A 85 -22.01 -3.22 -6.87
C PHE A 85 -20.97 -3.09 -7.99
N TRP A 86 -21.43 -2.77 -9.21
CA TRP A 86 -20.54 -2.54 -10.37
C TRP A 86 -19.54 -1.40 -10.13
N GLN A 87 -19.99 -0.28 -9.58
CA GLN A 87 -19.12 0.84 -9.23
C GLN A 87 -18.06 0.44 -8.20
N MET A 88 -18.41 -0.37 -7.19
CA MET A 88 -17.47 -0.81 -6.17
C MET A 88 -16.41 -1.78 -6.71
N THR A 89 -16.77 -2.72 -7.59
CA THR A 89 -15.81 -3.66 -8.19
C THR A 89 -14.86 -2.94 -9.15
N CYS A 90 -15.36 -2.11 -10.06
CA CYS A 90 -14.52 -1.34 -10.97
C CYS A 90 -13.63 -0.34 -10.23
N LEU A 91 -14.16 0.39 -9.24
CA LEU A 91 -13.35 1.32 -8.44
C LEU A 91 -12.25 0.59 -7.67
N SER A 92 -12.52 -0.62 -7.17
CA SER A 92 -11.50 -1.45 -6.52
C SER A 92 -10.41 -1.85 -7.52
N GLY A 93 -10.79 -2.31 -8.72
CA GLY A 93 -9.87 -2.63 -9.80
C GLY A 93 -8.97 -1.45 -10.19
N GLU A 94 -9.55 -0.27 -10.39
CA GLU A 94 -8.80 0.96 -10.70
C GLU A 94 -7.78 1.30 -9.61
N VAL A 95 -8.18 1.23 -8.34
CA VAL A 95 -7.29 1.53 -7.20
C VAL A 95 -6.13 0.53 -7.14
N PHE A 96 -6.39 -0.77 -7.33
CA PHE A 96 -5.34 -1.79 -7.38
C PHE A 96 -4.40 -1.58 -8.58
N PHE A 97 -4.93 -1.23 -9.75
CA PHE A 97 -4.13 -0.97 -10.94
C PHE A 97 -3.20 0.24 -10.76
N VAL A 98 -3.72 1.35 -10.24
CA VAL A 98 -2.92 2.55 -9.94
C VAL A 98 -1.85 2.25 -8.90
N ALA A 99 -2.19 1.52 -7.84
CA ALA A 99 -1.23 1.11 -6.82
C ALA A 99 -0.14 0.20 -7.40
N ALA A 100 -0.51 -0.81 -8.19
CA ALA A 100 0.43 -1.71 -8.86
C ALA A 100 1.41 -0.92 -9.74
N THR A 101 0.89 0.03 -10.52
CA THR A 101 1.69 0.89 -11.38
C THR A 101 2.69 1.73 -10.57
N ALA A 102 2.25 2.37 -9.49
CA ALA A 102 3.13 3.14 -8.62
C ALA A 102 4.25 2.27 -8.02
N LEU A 103 3.92 1.07 -7.53
CA LEU A 103 4.89 0.13 -6.97
C LEU A 103 5.91 -0.34 -8.03
N ALA A 104 5.46 -0.67 -9.23
CA ALA A 104 6.33 -1.07 -10.34
C ALA A 104 7.25 0.08 -10.79
N LEU A 105 6.74 1.31 -10.86
CA LEU A 105 7.55 2.49 -11.16
C LEU A 105 8.67 2.66 -10.12
N ILE A 106 8.37 2.58 -8.82
CA ILE A 106 9.40 2.64 -7.76
C ILE A 106 10.40 1.49 -7.91
N ALA A 107 9.93 0.27 -8.20
CA ALA A 107 10.77 -0.92 -8.32
C ALA A 107 11.77 -0.83 -9.49
N THR A 108 11.42 -0.13 -10.56
CA THR A 108 12.29 0.00 -11.75
C THR A 108 13.40 1.04 -11.57
N GLN A 109 13.23 2.01 -10.66
CA GLN A 109 14.23 3.04 -10.43
C GLN A 109 15.45 2.52 -9.64
N PRO A 110 16.66 3.02 -9.90
CA PRO A 110 17.84 2.73 -9.07
C PRO A 110 17.80 3.49 -7.74
N ALA A 111 17.22 4.69 -7.73
CA ALA A 111 17.04 5.53 -6.56
C ALA A 111 15.71 6.30 -6.66
N VAL A 112 15.09 6.57 -5.52
CA VAL A 112 13.82 7.32 -5.44
C VAL A 112 13.88 8.31 -4.28
N PRO A 113 13.12 9.41 -4.32
CA PRO A 113 13.04 10.28 -3.16
C PRO A 113 12.35 9.54 -2.01
N ARG A 114 12.84 9.70 -0.77
CA ARG A 114 12.35 8.95 0.39
C ARG A 114 10.84 9.06 0.61
N TRP A 115 10.22 10.19 0.25
CA TRP A 115 8.76 10.33 0.34
C TRP A 115 8.00 9.31 -0.52
N SER A 116 8.54 8.84 -1.65
CA SER A 116 7.85 7.87 -2.49
C SER A 116 7.75 6.50 -1.82
N LEU A 117 8.63 6.19 -0.85
CA LEU A 117 8.56 4.99 -0.04
C LEU A 117 7.37 5.00 0.94
N LEU A 118 6.73 6.15 1.16
CA LEU A 118 5.47 6.21 1.92
C LEU A 118 4.32 5.53 1.16
N VAL A 119 4.37 5.46 -0.17
CA VAL A 119 3.34 4.81 -1.00
C VAL A 119 3.21 3.31 -0.67
N PRO A 120 4.27 2.48 -0.78
CA PRO A 120 4.17 1.08 -0.40
C PRO A 120 3.80 0.89 1.08
N ILE A 121 4.25 1.77 1.97
CA ILE A 121 3.90 1.73 3.40
C ILE A 121 2.41 2.01 3.62
N ALA A 122 1.84 2.99 2.92
CA ALA A 122 0.42 3.30 2.98
C ALA A 122 -0.41 2.08 2.52
N GLN A 123 -0.03 1.47 1.40
CA GLN A 123 -0.71 0.29 0.86
C GLN A 123 -0.69 -0.88 1.85
N VAL A 124 0.47 -1.27 2.38
CA VAL A 124 0.53 -2.38 3.34
C VAL A 124 -0.16 -2.06 4.67
N SER A 125 -0.16 -0.80 5.10
CA SER A 125 -0.86 -0.40 6.33
C SER A 125 -2.37 -0.55 6.17
N TYR A 126 -2.93 -0.13 5.03
CA TYR A 126 -4.34 -0.29 4.71
C TYR A 126 -4.72 -1.76 4.51
N ASN A 127 -3.91 -2.53 3.77
CA ASN A 127 -4.15 -3.95 3.56
C ASN A 127 -4.13 -4.70 4.88
N LEU A 128 -3.07 -4.54 5.69
CA LEU A 128 -2.95 -5.24 6.98
C LEU A 128 -4.12 -4.89 7.91
N LYS A 129 -4.57 -3.64 7.92
CA LYS A 129 -5.79 -3.23 8.62
C LYS A 129 -7.01 -4.02 8.14
N ASN A 130 -7.21 -4.16 6.83
CA ASN A 130 -8.36 -4.89 6.29
C ASN A 130 -8.29 -6.39 6.63
N SER A 131 -7.12 -7.01 6.45
CA SER A 131 -6.91 -8.42 6.77
C SER A 131 -7.15 -8.68 8.27
N LEU A 132 -6.63 -7.82 9.15
CA LEU A 132 -6.81 -7.96 10.61
C LEU A 132 -8.27 -7.75 11.04
N ILE A 133 -8.99 -6.80 10.46
CA ILE A 133 -10.40 -6.58 10.81
C ILE A 133 -11.26 -7.77 10.42
N TRP A 134 -11.04 -8.33 9.23
CA TRP A 134 -11.78 -9.49 8.75
C TRP A 134 -11.36 -10.81 9.41
N CYS A 135 -10.16 -10.87 10.01
CA CYS A 135 -9.71 -12.03 10.80
C CYS A 135 -10.10 -11.95 12.28
N VAL A 136 -9.89 -10.81 12.92
CA VAL A 136 -9.95 -10.63 14.39
C VAL A 136 -11.27 -10.02 14.84
N LEU A 137 -11.80 -9.06 14.06
CA LEU A 137 -13.07 -8.38 14.34
C LEU A 137 -14.19 -8.88 13.43
N TYR A 138 -14.07 -10.13 12.97
CA TYR A 138 -14.97 -10.74 12.00
C TYR A 138 -16.46 -10.70 12.38
N PRO A 139 -16.90 -10.84 13.66
CA PRO A 139 -18.33 -10.82 13.95
C PRO A 139 -18.98 -9.47 13.62
N GLN A 140 -18.20 -8.38 13.61
CA GLN A 140 -18.70 -7.03 13.38
C GLN A 140 -18.43 -6.54 11.95
N PHE A 141 -17.37 -7.02 11.31
CA PHE A 141 -16.85 -6.45 10.06
C PHE A 141 -16.69 -7.45 8.90
N SER A 142 -16.77 -8.77 9.14
CA SER A 142 -16.76 -9.75 8.05
C SER A 142 -18.12 -9.73 7.32
N PRO A 143 -18.15 -9.67 5.98
CA PRO A 143 -19.39 -9.76 5.20
C PRO A 143 -20.16 -11.05 5.48
N VAL A 144 -19.46 -12.15 5.75
CA VAL A 144 -20.03 -13.48 6.03
C VAL A 144 -20.21 -13.76 7.52
N GLY A 145 -19.83 -12.82 8.39
CA GLY A 145 -19.91 -12.98 9.85
C GLY A 145 -19.00 -14.08 10.44
N GLN A 146 -18.05 -14.58 9.65
CA GLN A 146 -17.06 -15.61 10.00
C GLN A 146 -15.65 -15.12 9.66
N PRO A 147 -14.59 -15.67 10.30
CA PRO A 147 -13.22 -15.38 9.89
C PRO A 147 -13.00 -15.81 8.43
N ILE A 148 -12.39 -14.95 7.63
CA ILE A 148 -12.05 -15.26 6.24
C ILE A 148 -10.62 -15.82 6.22
N GLU A 149 -10.45 -17.12 5.94
CA GLU A 149 -9.12 -17.77 5.96
C GLU A 149 -8.15 -17.16 4.93
N LEU A 150 -8.64 -16.76 3.76
CA LEU A 150 -7.86 -16.04 2.75
C LEU A 150 -7.17 -14.79 3.37
N MET A 151 -7.85 -14.12 4.30
CA MET A 151 -7.33 -12.91 4.96
C MET A 151 -6.24 -13.20 5.98
N LYS A 152 -6.14 -14.43 6.52
CA LYS A 152 -5.02 -14.80 7.38
C LYS A 152 -3.74 -14.92 6.57
N THR A 153 -3.82 -15.60 5.42
CA THR A 153 -2.71 -15.72 4.48
C THR A 153 -2.30 -14.35 3.97
N ASP A 154 -3.27 -13.53 3.60
CA ASP A 154 -3.04 -12.15 3.20
C ASP A 154 -2.33 -11.34 4.30
N ALA A 155 -2.80 -11.41 5.55
CA ALA A 155 -2.18 -10.71 6.68
C ALA A 155 -0.70 -11.10 6.87
N VAL A 156 -0.36 -12.39 6.75
CA VAL A 156 1.03 -12.85 6.88
C VAL A 156 1.89 -12.29 5.73
N CYS A 157 1.42 -12.41 4.48
CA CYS A 157 2.13 -11.88 3.32
C CYS A 157 2.36 -10.37 3.41
N ILE A 158 1.32 -9.62 3.76
CA ILE A 158 1.37 -8.16 3.89
C ILE A 158 2.24 -7.73 5.08
N ALA A 159 2.23 -8.47 6.20
CA ALA A 159 3.11 -8.19 7.34
C ALA A 159 4.60 -8.33 6.96
N LEU A 160 4.95 -9.36 6.18
CA LEU A 160 6.32 -9.53 5.69
C LEU A 160 6.74 -8.37 4.76
N LEU A 161 5.88 -7.95 3.85
CA LEU A 161 6.13 -6.76 3.01
C LEU A 161 6.29 -5.49 3.85
N THR A 162 5.46 -5.33 4.88
CA THR A 162 5.52 -4.20 5.82
C THR A 162 6.89 -4.10 6.49
N ILE A 163 7.43 -5.23 6.97
CA ILE A 163 8.76 -5.28 7.58
C ILE A 163 9.82 -4.82 6.60
N VAL A 164 9.80 -5.32 5.35
CA VAL A 164 10.78 -4.92 4.33
C VAL A 164 10.70 -3.42 4.06
N TYR A 165 9.50 -2.86 3.90
CA TYR A 165 9.30 -1.45 3.58
C TYR A 165 9.70 -0.52 4.72
N LEU A 166 9.33 -0.83 5.96
CA LEU A 166 9.73 -0.04 7.12
C LEU A 166 11.24 -0.12 7.35
N HIS A 167 11.82 -1.33 7.28
CA HIS A 167 13.26 -1.50 7.40
C HIS A 167 13.98 -0.68 6.33
N HIS A 168 13.55 -0.76 5.08
CA HIS A 168 14.15 0.01 4.00
C HIS A 168 14.00 1.52 4.20
N PHE A 169 12.82 2.00 4.59
CA PHE A 169 12.57 3.43 4.85
C PHE A 169 13.57 4.03 5.85
N PHE A 170 13.89 3.30 6.92
CA PHE A 170 14.82 3.77 7.95
C PHE A 170 16.30 3.53 7.63
N THR A 171 16.64 2.50 6.87
CA THR A 171 18.04 2.05 6.67
C THR A 171 18.59 2.29 5.27
N ALA A 172 17.77 2.76 4.33
CA ALA A 172 18.18 2.91 2.94
C ALA A 172 19.38 3.87 2.80
N PRO A 173 20.45 3.45 2.12
CA PRO A 173 21.59 4.32 1.85
C PRO A 173 21.15 5.45 0.92
N THR A 174 21.61 6.66 1.23
CA THR A 174 21.40 7.83 0.37
C THR A 174 22.21 7.65 -0.92
N SER A 175 21.60 7.89 -2.08
CA SER A 175 22.38 7.93 -3.32
C SER A 175 23.27 9.17 -3.27
N ALA A 176 24.58 9.01 -3.46
CA ALA A 176 25.48 10.15 -3.56
C ALA A 176 24.96 11.10 -4.64
N SER A 177 24.69 12.34 -4.27
CA SER A 177 24.46 13.41 -5.25
C SER A 177 25.67 13.44 -6.17
N SER A 178 25.47 13.28 -7.47
CA SER A 178 26.41 13.82 -8.45
C SER A 178 26.44 15.32 -8.20
N ALA A 179 27.41 15.76 -7.40
CA ALA A 179 27.72 17.16 -7.19
C ALA A 179 27.94 17.77 -8.58
N GLY A 180 26.93 18.48 -9.07
CA GLY A 180 27.05 19.36 -10.21
C GLY A 180 27.96 20.50 -9.78
N THR A 181 29.27 20.29 -9.89
CA THR A 181 30.27 21.34 -9.89
C THR A 181 29.99 22.21 -11.11
N THR A 182 29.03 23.12 -11.01
CA THR A 182 28.97 24.29 -11.87
C THR A 182 30.15 25.15 -11.44
N GLY A 183 31.29 24.93 -12.09
CA GLY A 183 32.44 25.80 -12.02
C GLY A 183 31.98 27.20 -12.41
N VAL A 184 31.82 28.06 -11.42
CA VAL A 184 31.74 29.51 -11.61
C VAL A 184 33.08 29.89 -12.23
N GLY A 185 33.09 30.07 -13.55
CA GLY A 185 34.23 30.60 -14.27
C GLY A 185 34.61 31.95 -13.67
N LYS A 186 35.76 32.00 -13.00
CA LYS A 186 36.45 33.25 -12.73
C LYS A 186 36.79 33.88 -14.08
N HIS A 187 36.01 34.87 -14.48
CA HIS A 187 36.41 35.78 -15.54
C HIS A 187 37.50 36.68 -14.97
N ASP A 188 38.74 36.30 -15.23
CA ASP A 188 39.90 37.12 -14.94
C ASP A 188 39.85 38.36 -15.86
N LYS A 189 39.75 39.54 -15.25
CA LYS A 189 39.94 40.82 -15.94
C LYS A 189 41.29 41.35 -15.49
N SER A 190 42.37 40.94 -16.16
CA SER A 190 43.62 41.69 -16.12
C SER A 190 43.58 42.83 -17.14
N LYS A 191 43.91 44.01 -16.65
CA LYS A 191 44.16 45.25 -17.39
C LYS A 191 45.44 45.14 -18.20
#